data_AF-A0A8I1BF06-F1
#
_entry.id   AF-A0A8I1BF06-F1
#
_cell.length_a   1.000
_cell.length_b   1.000
_cell.length_c   1.000
_cell.angle_alpha   90.00
_cell.angle_beta   90.00
_cell.angle_gamma   90.00
#
_symmetry.space_group_name_H-M   'P 1'
#
loop_
_entity.id
_entity.type
_entity.pdbx_description
1 polymer ?
#
loop_
_entity_poly.entity_id
_entity_poly.type
_entity_poly.pdbx_seq_one_letter_code
_entity_poly.pdbx_strand_id
1 'polypeptide(L)'
;DYVICSNDAFDEQILQRYKERNAHPVSTNKIKLTENNIKMITSKNLVEIYDHVFVRHNTKVLAKLVYDLALELTSTIQFKPKK
;
A
#
# COMPACT_ATOMS: atom_id res chain seq x y z
N ASP A 1 4.03 12.99 1.00
CA ASP A 1 5.03 12.23 1.79
C ASP A 1 4.97 10.73 1.56
N TYR A 2 3.85 10.05 1.86
CA TYR A 2 3.75 8.59 1.76
C TYR A 2 2.48 8.13 1.03
N VAL A 3 2.52 6.95 0.41
CA VAL A 3 1.35 6.25 -0.15
C VAL A 3 1.43 4.77 0.22
N ILE A 4 0.32 4.19 0.67
CA ILE A 4 0.20 2.73 0.90
C ILE A 4 -0.53 2.13 -0.30
N CYS A 5 0.10 1.22 -1.02
CA CYS A 5 -0.54 0.52 -2.14
C CYS A 5 0.01 -0.91 -2.31
N SER A 6 -0.80 -1.77 -2.94
CA SER A 6 -0.39 -3.11 -3.35
C SER A 6 0.08 -3.09 -4.80
N ASN A 7 1.00 -4.00 -5.14
CA ASN A 7 1.43 -4.29 -6.52
C ASN A 7 1.12 -5.74 -6.89
N ASP A 8 0.19 -6.38 -6.17
CA ASP A 8 -0.14 -7.78 -6.36
C ASP A 8 -0.91 -7.94 -7.68
N ALA A 9 -0.58 -9.00 -8.41
CA ALA A 9 -1.39 -9.44 -9.53
C ALA A 9 -2.63 -10.17 -8.99
N PHE A 10 -3.76 -9.98 -9.67
CA PHE A 10 -5.01 -10.67 -9.35
C PHE A 10 -5.34 -11.70 -10.42
N ASP A 11 -5.98 -12.79 -10.00
CA ASP A 11 -6.45 -13.83 -10.91
C ASP A 11 -7.54 -13.31 -11.86
N GLU A 12 -7.66 -13.93 -13.04
CA GLU A 12 -8.58 -13.51 -14.10
C GLU A 12 -10.04 -13.42 -13.64
N GLN A 13 -10.48 -14.32 -12.76
CA GLN A 13 -11.84 -14.31 -12.22
C GLN A 13 -12.14 -13.03 -11.43
N ILE A 14 -11.18 -12.55 -10.64
CA ILE A 14 -11.28 -11.32 -9.87
C ILE A 14 -11.28 -10.12 -10.83
N LEU A 15 -10.37 -10.10 -11.80
CA LEU A 15 -10.29 -9.04 -12.80
C LEU A 15 -11.60 -8.90 -13.59
N GLN A 16 -12.18 -10.02 -14.02
CA GLN A 16 -13.44 -10.04 -14.74
C GLN A 16 -14.59 -9.51 -13.88
N ARG A 17 -14.65 -9.90 -12.60
CA ARG A 17 -15.68 -9.41 -11.66
C ARG A 17 -15.65 -7.90 -11.47
N TYR A 18 -14.46 -7.30 -11.39
CA TYR A 18 -14.32 -5.85 -11.28
C TYR A 18 -14.60 -5.16 -12.61
N LYS A 19 -14.23 -5.77 -13.75
CA LYS A 19 -14.51 -5.25 -15.09
C LYS A 19 -16.01 -5.13 -15.37
N GLU A 20 -16.82 -6.09 -14.94
CA GLU A 20 -18.30 -6.03 -15.01
C GLU A 20 -18.88 -4.78 -14.31
N ARG A 21 -18.14 -4.23 -13.35
CA ARG A 21 -18.51 -3.04 -12.58
C ARG A 21 -17.78 -1.79 -13.06
N ASN A 22 -17.19 -1.83 -14.26
CA ASN A 22 -16.34 -0.78 -14.83
C ASN A 22 -15.14 -0.40 -13.93
N ALA A 23 -14.65 -1.36 -13.14
CA ALA A 23 -13.51 -1.18 -12.25
C ALA A 23 -12.31 -2.01 -12.71
N HIS A 24 -11.11 -1.52 -12.41
CA HIS A 24 -9.85 -2.19 -12.71
C HIS A 24 -8.84 -1.93 -11.57
N PRO A 25 -7.86 -2.83 -11.36
CA PRO A 25 -6.77 -2.56 -10.43
C PRO A 25 -6.04 -1.27 -10.81
N VAL A 26 -5.70 -0.46 -9.81
CA VAL A 26 -4.91 0.75 -10.02
C VAL A 26 -3.45 0.35 -10.26
N SER A 27 -2.88 0.78 -11.38
CA SER A 27 -1.46 0.53 -11.69
C SER A 27 -0.57 1.49 -10.91
N THR A 28 0.39 0.94 -10.16
CA THR A 28 1.35 1.76 -9.41
C THR A 28 2.53 2.15 -10.30
N ASN A 29 2.71 3.44 -10.55
CA ASN A 29 3.91 3.96 -11.23
C ASN A 29 4.96 4.41 -10.21
N LYS A 30 5.85 3.48 -9.84
CA LYS A 30 6.92 3.75 -8.84
C LYS A 30 7.86 4.87 -9.24
N ILE A 31 8.14 5.02 -10.54
CA ILE A 31 9.04 6.06 -11.06
C ILE A 31 8.43 7.44 -10.78
N LYS A 32 7.19 7.65 -11.22
CA LYS A 32 6.47 8.91 -10.97
C LYS A 32 6.32 9.21 -9.48
N LEU A 33 6.04 8.21 -8.64
CA LEU A 33 5.98 8.41 -7.19
C LEU A 33 7.31 8.91 -6.63
N THR A 34 8.42 8.31 -7.06
CA THR A 34 9.78 8.68 -6.64
C THR A 34 10.14 10.09 -7.11
N GLU A 35 9.85 10.43 -8.37
CA GLU A 35 10.07 11.78 -8.93
C GLU A 35 9.29 12.87 -8.18
N ASN A 36 8.14 12.52 -7.61
CA ASN A 36 7.32 13.43 -6.81
C ASN A 36 7.64 13.39 -5.31
N ASN A 37 8.75 12.77 -4.90
CA ASN A 37 9.16 12.61 -3.50
C ASN A 37 8.09 11.91 -2.63
N ILE A 38 7.31 11.00 -3.22
CA ILE A 38 6.32 10.19 -2.51
C ILE A 38 6.91 8.81 -2.25
N LYS A 39 7.09 8.47 -0.97
CA LYS A 39 7.57 7.15 -0.56
C LYS A 39 6.43 6.13 -0.60
N MET A 40 6.63 5.05 -1.35
CA MET A 40 5.68 3.95 -1.43
C MET A 40 5.89 2.96 -0.26
N ILE A 41 4.82 2.67 0.47
CA ILE A 41 4.74 1.64 1.52
C ILE A 41 3.88 0.50 0.99
N THR A 42 4.32 -0.73 1.16
CA THR A 42 3.61 -1.91 0.67
C THR A 42 3.85 -3.12 1.58
N SER A 43 2.99 -4.13 1.49
CA SER A 43 3.14 -5.40 2.20
C SER A 43 2.50 -6.51 1.38
N LYS A 44 3.10 -7.71 1.40
CA LYS A 44 2.64 -8.88 0.63
C LYS A 44 1.21 -9.31 0.96
N ASN A 45 0.73 -8.99 2.17
CA ASN A 45 -0.60 -9.37 2.64
C ASN A 45 -1.50 -8.13 2.87
N LEU A 46 -1.19 -7.01 2.20
CA LEU A 46 -1.97 -5.78 2.32
C LEU A 46 -3.41 -5.96 1.81
N VAL A 47 -3.57 -6.84 0.84
CA VAL A 47 -4.84 -7.12 0.18
C VAL A 47 -5.24 -8.57 0.45
N GLU A 48 -6.53 -8.80 0.67
CA GLU A 48 -7.14 -10.11 0.83
C GLU A 48 -8.32 -10.30 -0.12
N ILE A 49 -8.53 -11.55 -0.53
CA ILE A 49 -9.67 -11.93 -1.36
C ILE A 49 -10.79 -12.44 -0.46
N TYR A 50 -11.90 -11.72 -0.45
CA TYR A 50 -13.14 -12.02 0.24
C TYR A 50 -14.12 -12.71 -0.71
N ASP A 51 -14.79 -13.77 -0.24
CA ASP A 51 -15.84 -14.48 -0.98
C ASP A 51 -15.39 -14.85 -2.41
N HIS A 52 -14.12 -15.27 -2.52
CA HIS A 52 -13.43 -15.74 -3.73
C HIS A 52 -13.28 -14.75 -4.89
N VAL A 53 -13.99 -13.61 -4.91
CA VAL A 53 -13.98 -12.68 -6.05
C VAL A 53 -13.90 -11.20 -5.68
N PHE A 54 -13.95 -10.85 -4.39
CA PHE A 54 -13.87 -9.46 -3.94
C PHE A 54 -12.52 -9.16 -3.31
N VAL A 55 -11.97 -8.00 -3.63
CA VAL A 55 -10.68 -7.52 -3.12
C VAL A 55 -10.94 -6.53 -2.00
N ARG A 56 -10.29 -6.73 -0.85
CA ARG A 56 -10.35 -5.81 0.31
C ARG A 56 -8.96 -5.63 0.90
N HIS A 57 -8.76 -4.57 1.66
CA HIS A 57 -7.56 -4.46 2.48
C HIS A 57 -7.65 -5.44 3.65
N ASN A 58 -6.54 -6.13 3.95
CA ASN A 58 -6.40 -6.79 5.23
C ASN A 58 -6.25 -5.72 6.32
N THR A 59 -7.32 -5.51 7.11
CA THR A 59 -7.39 -4.41 8.08
C THR A 59 -6.26 -4.49 9.12
N LYS A 60 -5.86 -5.70 9.54
CA LYS A 60 -4.78 -5.87 10.52
C LYS A 60 -3.43 -5.43 9.95
N VAL A 61 -3.14 -5.82 8.71
CA VAL A 61 -1.89 -5.44 8.04
C VAL A 61 -1.86 -3.93 7.78
N LEU A 62 -2.95 -3.37 7.27
CA LEU A 62 -3.04 -1.93 7.01
C LEU A 62 -2.87 -1.10 8.31
N ALA A 63 -3.58 -1.47 9.38
CA ALA A 63 -3.46 -0.78 10.67
C ALA A 63 -2.04 -0.85 11.23
N LYS A 64 -1.37 -2.00 11.11
CA LYS A 64 0.02 -2.16 11.51
C LYS A 64 0.95 -1.25 10.70
N LEU A 65 0.80 -1.18 9.38
CA LEU A 65 1.63 -0.30 8.54
C LEU A 65 1.48 1.18 8.92
N VAL A 66 0.26 1.62 9.22
CA VAL A 66 -0.01 2.99 9.67
C VAL A 66 0.63 3.25 11.04
N TYR A 67 0.48 2.31 11.97
CA TYR A 67 1.09 2.40 13.31
C TYR A 67 2.62 2.45 13.23
N ASP A 68 3.24 1.53 12.49
CA ASP A 68 4.69 1.44 12.32
C ASP A 68 5.25 2.73 11.68
N LEU A 69 4.55 3.29 10.69
CA LEU A 69 4.93 4.56 10.07
C LEU A 69 4.86 5.72 11.07
N ALA A 70 3.78 5.83 11.84
CA ALA A 70 3.66 6.87 12.86
C ALA A 70 4.74 6.75 13.93
N LEU A 71 5.08 5.52 14.33
CA LEU A 71 6.14 5.24 15.28
C LEU A 71 7.52 5.64 14.72
N GLU A 72 7.82 5.30 13.46
CA GLU A 72 9.06 5.70 12.79
C GLU A 72 9.21 7.23 12.73
N LEU A 73 8.14 7.94 12.33
CA LEU A 73 8.15 9.39 12.19
C LEU A 73 8.30 10.13 13.52
N THR A 74 7.89 9.51 14.64
CA THR A 74 8.00 10.07 15.99
C THR A 74 9.22 9.55 16.75
N SER A 75 9.99 8.63 16.16
CA SER A 75 11.19 8.08 16.77
C SER A 75 12.34 9.09 16.81
N THR A 76 13.25 8.91 17.76
CA THR A 76 14.44 9.75 17.89
C THR A 76 15.31 9.67 16.64
N ILE A 77 15.74 10.83 16.15
CA ILE A 77 16.72 10.91 15.07
C ILE A 77 18.14 10.99 15.63
N GLN A 78 19.10 10.47 14.87
CA GLN A 78 20.51 10.67 15.17
C GLN A 78 20.92 12.08 14.74
N PHE A 79 21.50 12.84 15.66
CA PHE A 79 22.08 14.14 15.36
C PHE A 79 23.36 14.36 16.16
N LYS A 80 24.28 15.17 15.63
CA LYS A 80 25.45 15.64 16.38
C LYS A 80 25.09 16.95 17.08
N PRO A 81 25.07 17.02 18.42
CA PRO A 81 24.84 18.27 19.11
C PRO A 81 25.96 19.26 18.77
N LYS A 82 25.60 20.49 18.40
CA LYS A 82 26.58 21.59 18.31
C LYS A 82 27.00 21.94 19.74
N LYS A 83 28.30 21.93 19.99
CA LYS A 83 28.89 22.39 21.27
C LYS A 83 28.73 23.89 21.42
#